data_AF-A0AAP0L677-F1
#
_entry.id   AF-A0AAP0L677-F1
#
_cell.length_a   1.000
_cell.length_b   1.000
_cell.length_c   1.000
_cell.angle_alpha   90.00
_cell.angle_beta   90.00
_cell.angle_gamma   90.00
#
_symmetry.space_group_name_H-M   'P 1'
#
loop_
_entity.id
_entity.type
_entity.pdbx_description
1 polymer ?
#
loop_
_entity_poly.entity_id
_entity_poly.type
_entity_poly.pdbx_seq_one_letter_code
_entity_poly.pdbx_strand_id
1 'polypeptide(L)'
;MEDYIVRLVVVAIISWAAMFIIVRKFCPHLSFSSCNRIVSIIHAAFVVTLASLSVEDWSCPACPLASRSSPSQMRTLAISLAYLIYDLMCCLFDSHFSVDNSVHHLVNLKCN
;
A
#
# COMPACT_ATOMS: atom_id res chain seq x y z
N MET A 1 -21.38 -5.10 -0.34
CA MET A 1 -19.95 -5.45 -0.55
C MET A 1 -19.12 -4.18 -0.68
N GLU A 2 -19.57 -3.22 -1.47
CA GLU A 2 -18.89 -1.92 -1.66
C GLU A 2 -18.69 -1.14 -0.35
N ASP A 3 -19.72 -1.00 0.49
CA ASP A 3 -19.59 -0.31 1.80
C ASP A 3 -18.53 -0.94 2.70
N TYR A 4 -18.40 -2.26 2.65
CA TYR A 4 -17.40 -2.99 3.41
C TYR A 4 -15.99 -2.69 2.89
N ILE A 5 -15.79 -2.65 1.58
CA ILE A 5 -14.51 -2.31 0.97
C ILE A 5 -14.14 -0.85 1.26
N VAL A 6 -15.09 0.08 1.16
CA VAL A 6 -14.86 1.49 1.50
C VAL A 6 -14.42 1.63 2.96
N ARG A 7 -15.14 0.97 3.89
CA ARG A 7 -14.75 0.96 5.31
C ARG A 7 -13.36 0.35 5.52
N LEU A 8 -13.06 -0.75 4.83
CA LEU A 8 -11.75 -1.39 4.89
C LEU A 8 -10.64 -0.45 4.42
N VAL A 9 -10.83 0.25 3.29
CA VAL A 9 -9.87 1.22 2.77
C VAL A 9 -9.63 2.34 3.79
N VAL A 10 -10.68 2.93 4.35
CA VAL A 10 -10.56 4.01 5.35
C VAL A 10 -9.78 3.53 6.58
N VAL A 11 -10.14 2.36 7.12
CA VAL A 11 -9.44 1.79 8.29
C VAL A 11 -7.98 1.47 7.96
N ALA A 12 -7.70 0.94 6.77
CA ALA A 12 -6.34 0.63 6.34
C ALA A 12 -5.49 1.89 6.16
N ILE A 13 -6.03 2.99 5.62
CA ILE A 13 -5.32 4.29 5.51
C ILE A 13 -4.90 4.76 6.91
N ILE A 14 -5.83 4.75 7.87
CA ILE A 14 -5.55 5.15 9.26
C ILE A 14 -4.49 4.22 9.87
N SER A 15 -4.56 2.92 9.58
CA SER A 15 -3.61 1.93 10.09
C SER A 15 -2.19 2.15 9.54
N TRP A 16 -2.06 2.48 8.25
CA TRP A 16 -0.76 2.81 7.65
C TRP A 16 -0.16 4.09 8.24
N ALA A 17 -0.99 5.13 8.44
CA ALA A 17 -0.55 6.36 9.10
C ALA A 17 -0.12 6.09 10.56
N ALA A 18 -0.87 5.27 11.31
CA ALA A 18 -0.50 4.87 12.65
C ALA A 18 0.83 4.07 12.66
N MET A 19 1.02 3.15 11.71
CA MET A 19 2.26 2.40 11.54
C MET A 19 3.45 3.34 11.30
N PHE A 20 3.29 4.37 10.47
CA PHE A 20 4.31 5.39 10.27
C PHE A 20 4.68 6.13 11.56
N ILE A 21 3.69 6.58 12.33
CA ILE A 21 3.92 7.25 13.62
C ILE A 21 4.67 6.31 14.59
N ILE A 22 4.28 5.04 14.63
CA ILE A 22 4.96 4.01 15.42
C ILE A 22 6.42 3.87 14.98
N VAL A 23 6.69 3.70 13.69
CA VAL A 23 8.06 3.60 13.14
C VAL A 23 8.88 4.85 13.47
N ARG A 24 8.31 6.05 13.33
CA ARG A 24 8.98 7.32 13.70
C ARG A 24 9.34 7.36 15.19
N LYS A 25 8.46 6.86 16.05
CA LYS A 25 8.68 6.83 17.50
C LYS A 25 9.76 5.83 17.92
N PHE A 26 9.82 4.67 17.28
CA PHE A 26 10.83 3.64 17.57
C PHE A 26 12.18 3.92 16.90
N CYS A 27 12.19 4.65 15.77
CA CYS A 27 13.40 5.00 15.03
C CYS A 27 13.54 6.53 14.90
N PRO A 28 13.68 7.29 16.01
CA PRO A 28 13.67 8.76 15.98
C PRO A 28 14.89 9.37 15.26
N HIS A 29 15.95 8.59 15.06
CA HIS A 29 17.18 9.00 14.38
C HIS A 29 17.08 8.95 12.84
N LEU A 30 16.02 8.34 12.30
CA LEU A 30 15.83 8.21 10.86
C LEU A 30 15.13 9.42 10.26
N SER A 31 15.40 9.72 8.98
CA SER A 31 14.68 10.77 8.23
C SER A 31 13.22 10.37 7.97
N PHE A 32 12.38 11.33 7.60
CA PHE A 32 10.98 11.07 7.21
C PHE A 32 10.90 10.00 6.11
N SER A 33 11.65 10.21 5.02
CA SER A 33 11.76 9.27 3.89
C SER A 33 12.25 7.87 4.32
N SER A 34 13.24 7.79 5.23
CA SER A 34 13.72 6.50 5.74
C SER A 34 12.64 5.74 6.53
N CYS A 35 11.87 6.45 7.36
CA CYS A 35 10.75 5.86 8.07
C CYS A 35 9.62 5.43 7.11
N ASN A 36 9.33 6.23 6.08
CA ASN A 36 8.33 5.85 5.08
C ASN A 36 8.75 4.58 4.35
N ARG A 37 10.03 4.45 3.99
CA ARG A 37 10.59 3.25 3.35
C ARG A 37 10.42 1.98 4.18
N ILE A 38 10.52 2.07 5.51
CA ILE A 38 10.24 0.93 6.40
C ILE A 38 8.76 0.52 6.28
N VAL A 39 7.83 1.49 6.30
CA VAL A 39 6.40 1.22 6.11
C VAL A 39 6.15 0.60 4.73
N SER A 40 6.82 1.07 3.68
CA SER A 40 6.74 0.50 2.33
C SER A 40 7.19 -0.96 2.28
N ILE A 41 8.28 -1.31 2.98
CA ILE A 41 8.78 -2.69 3.05
C ILE A 41 7.76 -3.59 3.77
N ILE A 42 7.17 -3.10 4.88
CA ILE A 42 6.12 -3.81 5.61
C ILE A 42 4.91 -4.05 4.70
N HIS A 43 4.46 -3.02 3.98
CA HIS A 43 3.38 -3.13 3.00
C HIS A 43 3.69 -4.17 1.92
N ALA A 44 4.88 -4.11 1.30
CA ALA A 44 5.27 -5.04 0.26
C ALA A 44 5.27 -6.49 0.77
N ALA A 45 5.86 -6.75 1.94
CA ALA A 45 5.87 -8.08 2.54
C ALA A 45 4.45 -8.59 2.86
N PHE A 46 3.63 -7.72 3.44
CA PHE A 46 2.26 -8.05 3.81
C PHE A 46 1.38 -8.33 2.59
N VAL A 47 1.39 -7.46 1.58
CA VAL A 47 0.59 -7.60 0.37
C VAL A 47 1.06 -8.77 -0.49
N VAL A 48 2.37 -9.01 -0.63
CA VAL A 48 2.86 -10.21 -1.34
C VAL A 48 2.40 -11.49 -0.66
N THR A 49 2.40 -11.51 0.68
CA THR A 49 1.90 -12.66 1.45
C THR A 49 0.40 -12.85 1.21
N LEU A 50 -0.40 -11.80 1.34
CA LEU A 50 -1.84 -11.88 1.11
C LEU A 50 -2.20 -12.23 -0.35
N ALA A 51 -1.46 -11.69 -1.32
CA ALA A 51 -1.63 -12.02 -2.72
C ALA A 51 -1.35 -13.50 -2.96
N SER A 52 -0.23 -14.01 -2.43
CA SER A 52 0.13 -15.43 -2.51
C SER A 52 -0.94 -16.33 -1.88
N LEU A 53 -1.45 -15.94 -0.71
CA LEU A 53 -2.53 -16.68 -0.03
C LEU A 53 -3.89 -16.56 -0.75
N SER A 54 -4.07 -15.59 -1.64
CA SER A 54 -5.29 -15.42 -2.42
C SER A 54 -5.32 -16.21 -3.73
N VAL A 55 -4.21 -16.84 -4.10
CA VAL A 55 -4.13 -17.73 -5.28
C VAL A 55 -4.83 -19.04 -4.96
N GLU A 56 -5.86 -19.38 -5.75
CA GLU A 56 -6.68 -20.58 -5.55
C GLU A 56 -6.01 -21.84 -6.13
N ASP A 57 -5.36 -21.72 -7.29
CA ASP A 57 -4.61 -22.80 -7.93
C ASP A 57 -3.25 -22.30 -8.44
N TRP A 58 -2.17 -22.85 -7.88
CA TRP A 58 -0.81 -22.51 -8.30
C TRP A 58 -0.39 -23.16 -9.62
N SER A 59 -1.13 -24.18 -10.10
CA SER A 59 -0.89 -24.79 -11.41
C SER A 59 -1.31 -23.87 -12.56
N CYS A 60 -2.37 -23.06 -12.34
CA CYS A 60 -2.67 -21.92 -13.19
C CYS A 60 -3.12 -20.68 -12.38
N PRO A 61 -2.18 -19.86 -11.88
CA PRO A 61 -2.49 -18.75 -10.96
C PRO A 61 -3.28 -17.61 -11.59
N ALA A 62 -3.32 -17.54 -12.92
CA ALA A 62 -4.07 -16.53 -13.68
C ALA A 62 -5.35 -17.10 -14.34
N CYS A 63 -5.64 -18.39 -14.17
CA CYS A 63 -6.86 -19.00 -14.69
C CYS A 63 -8.00 -18.94 -13.66
N PRO A 64 -9.25 -18.80 -14.10
CA PRO A 64 -9.65 -18.42 -15.45
C PRO A 64 -9.42 -16.92 -15.69
N LEU A 65 -8.95 -16.57 -16.89
CA LEU A 65 -8.77 -15.18 -17.31
C LEU A 65 -10.12 -14.44 -17.30
N ALA A 66 -10.10 -13.17 -16.89
CA ALA A 66 -11.29 -12.31 -16.78
C ALA A 66 -12.41 -12.84 -15.86
N SER A 67 -12.06 -13.72 -14.91
CA SER A 67 -12.98 -14.13 -13.85
C SER A 67 -13.21 -13.01 -12.82
N ARG A 68 -14.30 -13.10 -12.06
CA ARG A 68 -14.57 -12.15 -10.98
C ARG A 68 -13.55 -12.34 -9.86
N SER A 69 -13.02 -11.24 -9.34
CA SER A 69 -12.09 -11.29 -8.22
C SER A 69 -12.72 -11.94 -6.99
N SER A 70 -11.97 -12.83 -6.34
CA SER A 70 -12.39 -13.44 -5.09
C SER A 70 -12.40 -12.39 -3.95
N PRO A 71 -13.17 -12.59 -2.87
CA PRO A 71 -13.18 -11.68 -1.73
C PRO A 71 -11.78 -11.45 -1.13
N SER A 72 -10.92 -12.47 -1.15
CA SER A 72 -9.52 -12.36 -0.68
C SER A 72 -8.69 -11.47 -1.59
N GLN A 73 -8.81 -11.63 -2.93
CA GLN A 73 -8.14 -10.76 -3.90
C GLN A 73 -8.60 -9.31 -3.78
N MET A 74 -9.91 -9.08 -3.61
CA MET A 74 -10.46 -7.74 -3.40
C MET A 74 -9.95 -7.10 -2.10
N ARG A 75 -9.83 -7.86 -1.01
CA ARG A 75 -9.27 -7.37 0.25
C ARG A 75 -7.80 -6.99 0.10
N THR A 76 -7.01 -7.85 -0.55
CA THR A 76 -5.59 -7.57 -0.84
C THR A 76 -5.46 -6.28 -1.64
N LEU A 77 -6.26 -6.11 -2.70
CA LEU A 77 -6.25 -4.89 -3.51
C LEU A 77 -6.68 -3.65 -2.71
N ALA A 78 -7.70 -3.76 -1.85
CA ALA A 78 -8.14 -2.66 -1.00
C ALA A 78 -7.06 -2.21 -0.01
N ILE A 79 -6.31 -3.14 0.58
CA ILE A 79 -5.19 -2.84 1.48
C ILE A 79 -4.05 -2.16 0.71
N SER A 80 -3.75 -2.62 -0.51
CA SER A 80 -2.75 -1.99 -1.39
C SER A 80 -3.16 -0.57 -1.82
N LEU A 81 -4.44 -0.39 -2.17
CA LEU A 81 -4.99 0.93 -2.52
C LEU A 81 -4.89 1.90 -1.34
N ALA A 82 -5.23 1.43 -0.13
CA ALA A 82 -5.11 2.23 1.08
C ALA A 82 -3.66 2.65 1.35
N TYR A 83 -2.69 1.75 1.13
CA TYR A 83 -1.28 2.09 1.22
C TYR A 83 -0.90 3.15 0.18
N LEU A 84 -1.33 3.00 -1.07
CA LEU A 84 -1.04 3.98 -2.13
C LEU A 84 -1.57 5.38 -1.77
N ILE A 85 -2.77 5.47 -1.20
CA ILE A 85 -3.34 6.74 -0.73
C ILE A 85 -2.48 7.31 0.41
N TYR A 86 -2.11 6.49 1.39
CA TYR A 86 -1.21 6.90 2.47
C TYR A 86 0.15 7.40 1.94
N ASP A 87 0.77 6.67 1.03
CA ASP A 87 2.09 6.98 0.46
C ASP A 87 2.04 8.29 -0.33
N LEU A 88 0.99 8.48 -1.13
CA LEU A 88 0.72 9.75 -1.80
C LEU A 88 0.63 10.90 -0.79
N MET A 89 -0.14 10.75 0.29
CA MET A 89 -0.22 11.79 1.32
C MET A 89 1.15 12.10 1.92
N CYS A 90 1.95 11.09 2.25
CA CYS A 90 3.32 11.28 2.76
C CYS A 90 4.21 12.06 1.78
N CYS A 91 4.14 11.75 0.49
CA CYS A 91 4.86 12.51 -0.54
C CYS A 91 4.44 13.98 -0.59
N LEU A 92 3.13 14.28 -0.44
CA LEU A 92 2.62 15.65 -0.42
C LEU A 92 3.09 16.45 0.81
N PHE A 93 3.38 15.79 1.92
CA PHE A 93 3.85 16.45 3.15
C PHE A 93 5.37 16.59 3.23
N ASP A 94 6.16 15.69 2.63
CA ASP A 94 7.63 15.71 2.69
C ASP A 94 8.27 16.61 1.60
N SER A 95 7.57 16.89 0.49
CA SER A 95 8.10 17.68 -0.62
C SER A 95 7.36 19.01 -0.82
N HIS A 96 8.11 20.09 -1.04
CA HIS A 96 7.58 21.34 -1.60
C HIS A 96 6.90 20.99 -2.94
N PHE A 97 5.57 21.07 -2.98
CA PHE A 97 4.67 20.53 -3.99
C PHE A 97 5.11 20.85 -5.44
N SER A 98 5.62 19.85 -6.17
CA SER A 98 5.77 19.89 -7.63
C SER A 98 5.01 18.69 -8.24
N VAL A 99 4.03 18.98 -9.09
CA VAL A 99 3.14 17.98 -9.72
C VAL A 99 3.93 16.97 -10.55
N ASP A 100 5.09 17.38 -11.06
CA ASP A 100 6.06 16.53 -11.76
C ASP A 100 6.54 15.36 -10.88
N ASN A 101 6.82 15.62 -9.59
CA ASN A 101 7.26 14.59 -8.66
C ASN A 101 6.13 13.60 -8.33
N SER A 102 4.87 14.06 -8.23
CA SER A 102 3.72 13.17 -7.99
C SER A 102 3.43 12.25 -9.18
N VAL A 103 3.53 12.75 -10.42
CA VAL A 103 3.43 11.91 -11.63
C VAL A 103 4.65 10.98 -11.74
N HIS A 104 5.83 11.46 -11.36
CA HIS A 104 7.04 10.64 -11.30
C HIS A 104 6.90 9.49 -10.29
N HIS A 105 6.31 9.68 -9.12
CA HIS A 105 6.05 8.61 -8.15
C HIS A 105 4.96 7.63 -8.57
N LEU A 106 3.95 8.11 -9.31
CA LEU A 106 2.85 7.28 -9.81
C LEU A 106 3.29 6.40 -10.99
N VAL A 107 4.32 6.82 -11.73
CA VAL A 107 4.86 6.11 -12.92
C VAL A 107 6.19 5.39 -12.64
N ASN A 108 7.06 5.92 -11.78
CA ASN A 108 8.34 5.31 -11.39
C ASN A 108 8.28 4.74 -9.96
N LEU A 109 8.22 3.42 -9.87
CA LEU A 109 8.31 2.59 -8.66
C LEU A 109 9.65 2.68 -7.89
N LYS A 110 10.46 3.73 -8.07
CA LYS A 110 11.68 3.99 -7.31
C LYS A 110 11.89 5.49 -7.13
N CYS A 111 11.99 5.91 -5.88
CA CYS A 111 12.52 7.21 -5.50
C CYS A 111 14.00 7.04 -5.11
N ASN A 112 14.87 7.89 -5.64
CA ASN A 112 16.27 8.01 -5.27
C ASN A 112 16.47 9.37 -4.59
#